data_AF-A0A8S9KIP7-F1
#
_entry.id   AF-A0A8S9KIP7-F1
#
_cell.length_a   1.000
_cell.length_b   1.000
_cell.length_c   1.000
_cell.angle_alpha   90.00
_cell.angle_beta   90.00
_cell.angle_gamma   90.00
#
_symmetry.space_group_name_H-M   'P 1'
#
loop_
_entity.id
_entity.type
_entity.pdbx_description
1 polymer ?
#
loop_
_entity_poly.entity_id
_entity_poly.type
_entity_poly.pdbx_seq_one_letter_code
_entity_poly.pdbx_strand_id
1 'polypeptide(L)'
;MVVAHAKAMKANNEFAATLEKRMQDVPRSDELYEIKKVVRELKLGLKMVQDRERTNVAQLAAAEKLGNQAASLEARLQVVSNERKSALEQVSFLEAKVESSANKFSDDLRRAIYDPKKALAYSYLDVLVSLKEKWEKKKTATDCEARLREVMANIDLLKEIMNNNLLASDELLRLRTKEVKLGSEFDVMAVSDFSVGKLDLPQISEDLPDDFVAKIPSAADDLTKCSGGQFEDSEFGIEE
;
A
#
# COMPACT_ATOMS: atom_id res chain seq x y z
N MET A 1 -105.03 41.10 72.64
CA MET A 1 -103.74 41.41 73.31
C MET A 1 -102.88 40.16 73.54
N VAL A 2 -103.46 39.01 73.90
CA VAL A 2 -102.72 37.75 74.18
C VAL A 2 -102.05 37.10 72.94
N VAL A 3 -102.67 37.17 71.76
CA VAL A 3 -102.14 36.55 70.51
C VAL A 3 -100.87 37.24 69.97
N ALA A 4 -100.78 38.57 70.10
CA ALA A 4 -99.61 39.34 69.68
C ALA A 4 -98.39 39.07 70.58
N HIS A 5 -98.61 38.91 71.89
CA HIS A 5 -97.57 38.58 72.86
C HIS A 5 -97.01 37.16 72.64
N ALA A 6 -97.87 36.18 72.32
CA ALA A 6 -97.43 34.82 72.02
C ALA A 6 -96.58 34.76 70.73
N LYS A 7 -96.91 35.55 69.70
CA LYS A 7 -96.16 35.63 68.44
C LYS A 7 -94.79 36.30 68.61
N ALA A 8 -94.72 37.35 69.44
CA ALA A 8 -93.46 37.99 69.80
C ALA A 8 -92.54 37.06 70.61
N MET A 9 -93.11 36.30 71.56
CA MET A 9 -92.35 35.32 72.36
C MET A 9 -91.80 34.19 71.49
N LYS A 10 -92.58 33.69 70.52
CA LYS A 10 -92.12 32.67 69.57
C LYS A 10 -90.97 33.18 68.70
N ALA A 11 -91.10 34.38 68.13
CA ALA A 11 -90.03 34.99 67.32
C ALA A 11 -88.75 35.23 68.13
N ASN A 12 -88.88 35.62 69.40
CA ASN A 12 -87.74 35.82 70.29
C ASN A 12 -87.04 34.50 70.65
N ASN A 13 -87.81 33.43 70.84
CA ASN A 13 -87.25 32.08 71.06
C ASN A 13 -86.59 31.52 69.79
N GLU A 14 -87.16 31.75 68.61
CA GLU A 14 -86.50 31.38 67.34
C GLU A 14 -85.21 32.17 67.14
N PHE A 15 -85.19 33.46 67.49
CA PHE A 15 -83.98 34.28 67.48
C PHE A 15 -82.94 33.77 68.48
N ALA A 16 -83.34 33.44 69.72
CA ALA A 16 -82.46 32.90 70.74
C ALA A 16 -81.89 31.52 70.35
N ALA A 17 -82.71 30.61 69.83
CA ALA A 17 -82.26 29.30 69.36
C ALA A 17 -81.31 29.42 68.15
N THR A 18 -81.55 30.39 67.27
CA THR A 18 -80.66 30.68 66.14
C THR A 18 -79.33 31.28 66.61
N LEU A 19 -79.37 32.14 67.63
CA LEU A 19 -78.18 32.73 68.24
C LEU A 19 -77.36 31.66 68.98
N GLU A 20 -78.00 30.81 69.78
CA GLU A 20 -77.37 29.72 70.54
C GLU A 20 -76.74 28.69 69.61
N LYS A 21 -77.42 28.31 68.53
CA LYS A 21 -76.85 27.43 67.50
C LYS A 21 -75.61 28.05 66.86
N ARG A 22 -75.67 29.35 66.50
CA ARG A 22 -74.49 30.06 65.98
C ARG A 22 -73.35 30.12 67.00
N MET A 23 -73.64 30.25 68.30
CA MET A 23 -72.60 30.27 69.33
C MET A 23 -72.00 28.89 69.59
N GLN A 24 -72.76 27.80 69.39
CA GLN A 24 -72.22 26.43 69.41
C GLN A 24 -71.36 26.14 68.18
N ASP A 25 -71.68 26.73 67.03
CA ASP A 25 -70.90 26.61 65.79
C ASP A 25 -69.62 27.47 65.79
N VAL A 26 -69.41 28.34 66.80
CA VAL A 26 -68.17 29.13 66.95
C VAL A 26 -67.08 28.25 67.56
N PRO A 27 -65.93 28.08 66.88
CA PRO A 27 -64.84 27.26 67.39
C PRO A 27 -64.35 27.70 68.77
N ARG A 28 -63.97 26.74 69.61
CA ARG A 28 -63.34 27.05 70.91
C ARG A 28 -61.92 27.57 70.71
N SER A 29 -61.39 28.29 71.70
CA SER A 29 -60.09 28.98 71.57
C SER A 29 -58.90 28.04 71.34
N ASP A 30 -58.96 26.82 71.87
CA ASP A 30 -57.98 25.74 71.69
C ASP A 30 -58.02 25.15 70.27
N GLU A 31 -59.22 24.91 69.73
CA GLU A 31 -59.40 24.52 68.33
C GLU A 31 -58.85 25.59 67.38
N LEU A 32 -59.10 26.87 67.67
CA LEU A 32 -58.57 28.00 66.90
C LEU A 32 -57.02 28.05 66.94
N TYR A 33 -56.42 27.69 68.09
CA TYR A 33 -54.96 27.64 68.25
C TYR A 33 -54.34 26.51 67.42
N GLU A 34 -54.94 25.32 67.42
CA GLU A 34 -54.49 24.19 66.58
C GLU A 34 -54.67 24.49 65.09
N ILE A 35 -55.79 25.09 64.68
CA ILE A 35 -55.99 25.56 63.30
C ILE A 35 -54.88 26.55 62.92
N LYS A 36 -54.56 27.51 63.78
CA LYS A 36 -53.49 28.49 63.55
C LYS A 36 -52.11 27.83 63.45
N LYS A 37 -51.86 26.75 64.19
CA LYS A 37 -50.63 25.96 64.11
C LYS A 37 -50.54 25.24 62.77
N VAL A 38 -51.57 24.48 62.39
CA VAL A 38 -51.66 23.76 61.10
C VAL A 38 -51.52 24.73 59.93
N VAL A 39 -52.16 25.90 59.97
CA VAL A 39 -52.03 26.93 58.93
C VAL A 39 -50.59 27.43 58.80
N ARG A 40 -49.86 27.59 59.91
CA ARG A 40 -48.43 27.99 59.86
C ARG A 40 -47.56 26.89 59.26
N GLU A 41 -47.78 25.64 59.64
CA GLU A 41 -47.07 24.48 59.10
C GLU A 41 -47.33 24.30 57.60
N LEU A 42 -48.60 24.37 57.17
CA LEU A 42 -48.99 24.35 55.75
C LEU A 42 -48.35 25.50 54.97
N LYS A 43 -48.29 26.70 55.54
CA LYS A 43 -47.66 27.85 54.89
C LYS A 43 -46.15 27.64 54.69
N LEU A 44 -45.46 27.06 55.67
CA LEU A 44 -44.04 26.71 55.55
C LEU A 44 -43.84 25.57 54.53
N GLY A 45 -44.65 24.51 54.60
CA GLY A 45 -44.62 23.39 53.66
C GLY A 45 -44.84 23.83 52.22
N LEU A 46 -45.84 24.69 51.97
CA LEU A 46 -46.12 25.26 50.66
C LEU A 46 -44.94 26.05 50.11
N LYS A 47 -44.28 26.86 50.95
CA LYS A 47 -43.10 27.63 50.53
C LYS A 47 -41.94 26.72 50.13
N MET A 48 -41.67 25.68 50.92
CA MET A 48 -40.64 24.68 50.62
C MET A 48 -40.94 23.92 49.32
N VAL A 49 -42.20 23.52 49.10
CA VAL A 49 -42.62 22.85 47.86
C VAL A 49 -42.44 23.77 46.66
N GLN A 50 -42.81 25.05 46.77
CA GLN A 50 -42.68 26.01 45.68
C GLN A 50 -41.21 26.28 45.31
N ASP A 51 -40.31 26.37 46.30
CA ASP A 51 -38.88 26.55 46.05
C ASP A 51 -38.25 25.29 45.42
N ARG A 52 -38.70 24.10 45.83
CA ARG A 52 -38.32 22.85 45.19
C ARG A 52 -38.82 22.77 43.75
N GLU A 53 -40.07 23.19 43.48
CA GLU A 53 -40.64 23.21 42.14
C GLU A 53 -39.84 24.13 41.20
N ARG A 54 -39.48 25.34 41.66
CA ARG A 54 -38.59 26.26 40.91
C ARG A 54 -37.25 25.61 40.59
N THR A 55 -36.66 24.91 41.56
CA THR A 55 -35.37 24.21 41.38
C THR A 55 -35.50 23.07 40.37
N ASN A 56 -36.56 22.28 40.45
CA ASN A 56 -36.83 21.18 39.52
C ASN A 56 -37.04 21.69 38.09
N VAL A 57 -37.76 22.81 37.90
CA VAL A 57 -37.95 23.44 36.58
C VAL A 57 -36.60 23.85 35.98
N ALA A 58 -35.71 24.46 36.78
CA ALA A 58 -34.37 24.82 36.33
C ALA A 58 -33.52 23.58 35.96
N GLN A 59 -33.62 22.51 36.74
CA GLN A 59 -32.95 21.24 36.44
C GLN A 59 -33.48 20.58 35.16
N LEU A 60 -34.80 20.59 34.94
CA LEU A 60 -35.43 20.08 33.72
C LEU A 60 -34.93 20.84 32.48
N ALA A 61 -34.90 22.17 32.55
CA ALA A 61 -34.37 22.99 31.45
C ALA A 61 -32.89 22.70 31.16
N ALA A 62 -32.07 22.49 32.20
CA ALA A 62 -30.67 22.11 32.05
C ALA A 62 -30.52 20.71 31.44
N ALA A 63 -31.34 19.75 31.87
CA ALA A 63 -31.36 18.38 31.35
C ALA A 63 -31.80 18.35 29.87
N GLU A 64 -32.80 19.14 29.49
CA GLU A 64 -33.24 19.27 28.10
C GLU A 64 -32.13 19.86 27.21
N LYS A 65 -31.44 20.89 27.68
CA LYS A 65 -30.28 21.46 26.98
C LYS A 65 -29.16 20.43 26.77
N LEU A 66 -28.86 19.64 27.80
CA LEU A 66 -27.88 18.55 27.70
C LEU A 66 -28.34 17.45 26.72
N GLY A 67 -29.62 17.08 26.73
CA GLY A 67 -30.19 16.13 25.77
C GLY A 67 -30.03 16.59 24.32
N ASN A 68 -30.32 17.86 24.05
CA ASN A 68 -30.13 18.46 22.72
C ASN A 68 -28.64 18.48 22.29
N GLN A 69 -27.73 18.74 23.23
CA GLN A 69 -26.29 18.67 22.97
C GLN A 69 -25.82 17.24 22.69
N ALA A 70 -26.31 16.27 23.44
CA ALA A 70 -26.01 14.85 23.22
C ALA A 70 -26.47 14.38 21.84
N ALA A 71 -27.71 14.71 21.44
CA ALA A 71 -28.23 14.39 20.12
C ALA A 71 -27.40 15.05 18.99
N SER A 72 -26.96 16.30 19.18
CA SER A 72 -26.09 16.98 18.21
C SER A 72 -24.72 16.31 18.08
N LEU A 73 -24.12 15.89 19.20
CA LEU A 73 -22.83 15.18 19.19
C LEU A 73 -22.95 13.79 18.55
N GLU A 74 -24.03 13.07 18.82
CA GLU A 74 -24.30 11.76 18.22
C GLU A 74 -24.43 11.86 16.69
N ALA A 75 -25.16 12.86 16.19
CA ALA A 75 -25.26 13.11 14.75
C ALA A 75 -23.88 13.41 14.12
N ARG A 76 -23.04 14.20 14.79
CA ARG A 76 -21.67 14.50 14.32
C ARG A 76 -20.77 13.27 14.32
N LEU A 77 -20.87 12.43 15.34
CA LEU A 77 -20.10 11.18 15.42
C LEU A 77 -20.47 10.23 14.29
N GLN A 78 -21.75 10.13 13.94
CA GLN A 78 -22.20 9.30 12.82
C GLN A 78 -21.62 9.78 11.48
N VAL A 79 -21.62 11.09 11.24
CA VAL A 79 -21.00 11.69 10.04
C VAL A 79 -19.51 11.38 9.97
N VAL A 80 -18.77 11.65 11.04
CA VAL A 80 -17.32 11.39 11.10
C VAL A 80 -17.00 9.89 10.94
N SER A 81 -17.84 9.00 11.47
CA SER A 81 -17.69 7.56 11.32
C SER A 81 -17.81 7.12 9.85
N ASN A 82 -18.79 7.67 9.13
CA ASN A 82 -18.98 7.40 7.70
C ASN A 82 -17.84 7.98 6.85
N GLU A 83 -17.38 9.19 7.16
CA GLU A 83 -16.22 9.82 6.50
C GLU A 83 -14.95 8.99 6.71
N ARG A 84 -14.70 8.54 7.95
CA ARG A 84 -13.57 7.64 8.27
C ARG A 84 -13.65 6.35 7.47
N LYS A 85 -14.85 5.77 7.33
CA LYS A 85 -15.05 4.56 6.53
C LYS A 85 -14.73 4.80 5.06
N SER A 86 -15.22 5.90 4.47
CA SER A 86 -14.93 6.25 3.09
C SER A 86 -13.43 6.55 2.86
N ALA A 87 -12.78 7.23 3.81
CA ALA A 87 -11.34 7.49 3.74
C ALA A 87 -10.51 6.20 3.77
N LEU A 88 -10.88 5.23 4.61
CA LEU A 88 -10.22 3.92 4.65
C LEU A 88 -10.34 3.19 3.31
N GLU A 89 -11.50 3.21 2.67
CA GLU A 89 -11.70 2.61 1.34
C GLU A 89 -10.81 3.29 0.27
N GLN A 90 -10.67 4.62 0.31
CA GLN A 90 -9.77 5.34 -0.60
C GLN A 90 -8.30 5.01 -0.35
N VAL A 91 -7.89 4.90 0.92
CA VAL A 91 -6.53 4.49 1.29
C VAL A 91 -6.22 3.10 0.75
N SER A 92 -7.11 2.12 0.99
CA SER A 92 -6.91 0.76 0.45
C SER A 92 -6.84 0.71 -1.08
N PHE A 93 -7.64 1.53 -1.78
CA PHE A 93 -7.56 1.64 -3.23
C PHE A 93 -6.21 2.23 -3.70
N LEU A 94 -5.74 3.28 -3.03
CA LEU A 94 -4.47 3.92 -3.37
C LEU A 94 -3.27 3.01 -3.04
N GLU A 95 -3.30 2.31 -1.91
CA GLU A 95 -2.28 1.31 -1.55
C GLU A 95 -2.17 0.23 -2.63
N ALA A 96 -3.30 -0.33 -3.09
CA ALA A 96 -3.29 -1.31 -4.17
C ALA A 96 -2.72 -0.74 -5.48
N LYS A 97 -2.99 0.53 -5.78
CA LYS A 97 -2.46 1.21 -6.96
C LYS A 97 -0.95 1.45 -6.86
N VAL A 98 -0.46 1.87 -5.70
CA VAL A 98 0.97 2.04 -5.42
C VAL A 98 1.68 0.70 -5.59
N GLU A 99 1.17 -0.36 -4.97
CA GLU A 99 1.74 -1.70 -5.06
C GLU A 99 1.77 -2.21 -6.51
N SER A 100 0.67 -2.07 -7.26
CA SER A 100 0.64 -2.44 -8.68
C SER A 100 1.64 -1.64 -9.52
N SER A 101 1.79 -0.35 -9.24
CA SER A 101 2.75 0.51 -9.95
C SER A 101 4.21 0.17 -9.62
N ALA A 102 4.52 -0.16 -8.37
CA ALA A 102 5.84 -0.58 -7.92
C ALA A 102 6.26 -1.90 -8.59
N ASN A 103 5.33 -2.86 -8.68
CA ASN A 103 5.57 -4.13 -9.36
C ASN A 103 5.84 -3.95 -10.86
N LYS A 104 5.05 -3.13 -11.55
CA LYS A 104 5.29 -2.81 -12.97
C LYS A 104 6.65 -2.15 -13.19
N PHE A 105 6.99 -1.16 -12.36
CA PHE A 105 8.29 -0.49 -12.43
C PHE A 105 9.46 -1.47 -12.21
N SER A 106 9.32 -2.39 -11.24
CA SER A 106 10.33 -3.43 -10.99
C SER A 106 10.53 -4.33 -12.21
N ASP A 107 9.44 -4.77 -12.84
CA ASP A 107 9.51 -5.64 -14.02
C ASP A 107 10.08 -4.91 -15.25
N ASP A 108 9.69 -3.65 -15.45
CA ASP A 108 10.23 -2.79 -16.52
C ASP A 108 11.74 -2.58 -16.34
N LEU A 109 12.20 -2.32 -15.11
CA LEU A 109 13.62 -2.18 -14.80
C LEU A 109 14.39 -3.47 -15.08
N ARG A 110 13.85 -4.63 -14.67
CA ARG A 110 14.47 -5.94 -14.95
C ARG A 110 14.59 -6.16 -16.46
N ARG A 111 13.55 -5.85 -17.23
CA ARG A 111 13.56 -5.99 -18.70
C ARG A 111 14.56 -5.04 -19.34
N ALA A 112 14.59 -3.78 -18.93
CA ALA A 112 15.52 -2.77 -19.44
C ALA A 112 16.99 -3.13 -19.24
N ILE A 113 17.32 -3.87 -18.17
CA ILE A 113 18.68 -4.37 -17.92
C ILE A 113 18.95 -5.67 -18.69
N TYR A 114 17.99 -6.59 -18.73
CA TYR A 114 18.20 -7.91 -19.31
C TYR A 114 18.24 -7.89 -20.84
N ASP A 115 17.37 -7.14 -21.49
CA ASP A 115 17.24 -7.16 -22.96
C ASP A 115 18.51 -6.67 -23.68
N PRO A 116 19.17 -5.57 -23.28
CA PRO A 116 20.44 -5.15 -23.88
C PRO A 116 21.56 -6.16 -23.65
N LYS A 117 21.65 -6.75 -22.45
CA LYS A 117 22.64 -7.81 -22.15
C LYS A 117 22.43 -9.03 -23.02
N LYS A 118 21.17 -9.42 -23.24
CA LYS A 118 20.80 -10.53 -24.13
C LYS A 118 21.15 -10.22 -25.59
N ALA A 119 20.84 -9.02 -26.06
CA ALA A 119 21.20 -8.57 -27.41
C ALA A 119 22.72 -8.57 -27.62
N LEU A 120 23.48 -8.08 -26.63
CA LEU A 120 24.93 -8.11 -26.64
C LEU A 120 25.46 -9.55 -26.71
N ALA A 121 24.94 -10.47 -25.89
CA ALA A 121 25.32 -11.87 -25.93
C ALA A 121 25.06 -12.52 -27.31
N TYR A 122 23.93 -12.20 -27.95
CA TYR A 122 23.65 -12.69 -29.31
C TYR A 122 24.60 -12.11 -30.35
N SER A 123 24.96 -10.83 -30.25
CA SER A 123 25.94 -10.22 -31.17
C SER A 123 27.34 -10.84 -31.04
N TYR A 124 27.79 -11.13 -29.81
CA TYR A 124 29.04 -11.88 -29.62
C TYR A 124 28.96 -13.31 -30.14
N LEU A 125 27.82 -13.99 -29.96
CA LEU A 125 27.61 -15.34 -30.49
C LEU A 125 27.73 -15.37 -32.02
N ASP A 126 27.18 -14.37 -32.71
CA ASP A 126 27.26 -14.25 -34.17
C ASP A 126 28.73 -14.12 -34.65
N VAL A 127 29.51 -13.25 -33.98
CA VAL A 127 30.95 -13.10 -34.25
C VAL A 127 31.71 -14.42 -34.04
N LEU A 128 31.40 -15.15 -32.97
CA LEU A 128 32.04 -16.45 -32.68
C LEU A 128 31.69 -17.51 -33.73
N VAL A 129 30.45 -17.55 -34.20
CA VAL A 129 30.03 -18.45 -35.29
C VAL A 129 30.77 -18.11 -36.58
N SER A 130 30.81 -16.84 -36.97
CA SER A 130 31.56 -16.37 -38.15
C SER A 130 33.05 -16.71 -38.07
N LEU A 131 33.66 -16.51 -36.90
CA LEU A 131 35.06 -16.83 -36.65
C LEU A 131 35.33 -18.33 -36.79
N LYS A 132 34.45 -19.17 -36.26
CA LYS A 132 34.55 -20.63 -36.40
C LYS A 132 34.51 -21.06 -37.87
N GLU A 133 33.60 -20.51 -38.66
CA GLU A 133 33.51 -20.82 -40.09
C GLU A 133 34.77 -20.39 -40.85
N LYS A 134 35.29 -19.20 -40.57
CA LYS A 134 36.54 -18.71 -41.17
C LYS A 134 37.74 -19.57 -40.77
N TRP A 135 37.79 -20.04 -39.52
CA TRP A 135 38.84 -20.93 -39.03
C TRP A 135 38.86 -22.27 -39.77
N GLU A 136 37.69 -22.89 -39.97
CA GLU A 136 37.61 -24.15 -40.73
C GLU A 136 38.03 -23.96 -42.20
N LYS A 137 37.62 -22.86 -42.84
CA LYS A 137 38.09 -22.52 -44.20
C LYS A 137 39.60 -22.30 -44.23
N LYS A 138 40.18 -21.67 -43.20
CA LYS A 138 41.63 -21.44 -43.13
C LYS A 138 42.39 -22.76 -43.00
N LYS A 139 41.82 -23.74 -42.29
CA LYS A 139 42.39 -25.08 -42.15
C LYS A 139 42.50 -25.79 -43.49
N THR A 140 41.43 -25.78 -44.29
CA THR A 140 41.42 -26.38 -45.64
C THR A 140 42.32 -25.62 -46.60
N ALA A 141 42.35 -24.29 -46.52
CA ALA A 141 43.26 -23.47 -47.33
C ALA A 141 44.73 -23.79 -47.03
N THR A 142 45.08 -23.93 -45.75
CA THR A 142 46.45 -24.24 -45.31
C THR A 142 46.89 -25.65 -45.74
N ASP A 143 45.97 -26.63 -45.71
CA ASP A 143 46.21 -27.98 -46.24
C ASP A 143 46.47 -27.96 -47.76
N CYS A 144 45.63 -27.24 -48.51
CA CYS A 144 45.79 -27.07 -49.95
C CYS A 144 47.11 -26.37 -50.30
N GLU A 145 47.47 -25.32 -49.54
CA GLU A 145 48.74 -24.59 -49.68
C GLU A 145 49.95 -25.50 -49.43
N ALA A 146 49.89 -26.36 -48.41
CA ALA A 146 50.95 -27.31 -48.10
C ALA A 146 51.16 -28.31 -49.25
N ARG A 147 50.06 -28.87 -49.79
CA ARG A 147 50.08 -29.79 -50.94
C ARG A 147 50.59 -29.11 -52.21
N LEU A 148 50.22 -27.85 -52.44
CA LEU A 148 50.73 -27.06 -53.57
C LEU A 148 52.24 -26.85 -53.46
N ARG A 149 52.73 -26.42 -52.29
CA ARG A 149 54.18 -26.26 -52.04
C ARG A 149 54.94 -27.57 -52.22
N GLU A 150 54.39 -28.70 -51.79
CA GLU A 150 54.99 -30.02 -52.01
C GLU A 150 55.11 -30.35 -53.50
N VAL A 151 54.04 -30.14 -54.29
CA VAL A 151 54.08 -30.38 -55.74
C VAL A 151 55.10 -29.46 -56.43
N MET A 152 55.19 -28.19 -56.03
CA MET A 152 56.18 -27.25 -56.56
C MET A 152 57.62 -27.72 -56.26
N ALA A 153 57.91 -28.11 -55.01
CA ALA A 153 59.21 -28.64 -54.62
C ALA A 153 59.57 -29.93 -55.38
N ASN A 154 58.59 -30.83 -55.56
CA ASN A 154 58.77 -32.06 -56.34
C ASN A 154 59.05 -31.76 -57.82
N ILE A 155 58.40 -30.75 -58.41
CA ILE A 155 58.69 -30.30 -59.77
C ILE A 155 60.11 -29.77 -59.89
N ASP A 156 60.56 -28.95 -58.94
CA ASP A 156 61.90 -28.37 -58.97
C ASP A 156 62.98 -29.45 -58.80
N LEU A 157 62.78 -30.41 -57.89
CA LEU A 157 63.64 -31.58 -57.76
C LEU A 157 63.66 -32.45 -59.03
N LEU A 158 62.50 -32.69 -59.65
CA LEU A 158 62.43 -33.49 -60.87
C LEU A 158 63.16 -32.83 -62.04
N LYS A 159 63.07 -31.49 -62.16
CA LYS A 159 63.88 -30.74 -63.14
C LYS A 159 65.37 -30.91 -62.89
N GLU A 160 65.81 -30.86 -61.64
CA GLU A 160 67.22 -31.07 -61.28
C GLU A 160 67.69 -32.48 -61.65
N ILE A 161 66.88 -33.50 -61.38
CA ILE A 161 67.18 -34.90 -61.75
C ILE A 161 67.24 -35.06 -63.28
N MET A 162 66.30 -34.48 -64.02
CA MET A 162 66.27 -34.56 -65.49
C MET A 162 67.50 -33.91 -66.14
N ASN A 163 68.07 -32.87 -65.52
CA ASN A 163 69.33 -32.27 -65.98
C ASN A 163 70.53 -33.24 -65.90
N ASN A 164 70.44 -34.31 -65.11
CA ASN A 164 71.47 -35.35 -64.95
C ASN A 164 71.21 -36.59 -65.85
N ASN A 165 70.60 -36.41 -67.03
CA ASN A 165 70.33 -37.44 -68.05
C ASN A 165 69.25 -38.49 -67.72
N LEU A 166 68.27 -38.18 -66.87
CA LEU A 166 67.10 -39.04 -66.64
C LEU A 166 65.90 -38.61 -67.50
N LEU A 167 65.17 -39.57 -68.09
CA LEU A 167 63.92 -39.31 -68.82
C LEU A 167 62.70 -39.43 -67.90
N ALA A 168 62.11 -38.29 -67.51
CA ALA A 168 60.92 -38.23 -66.65
C ALA A 168 59.89 -37.15 -67.09
N SER A 169 59.89 -36.78 -68.38
CA SER A 169 59.04 -35.72 -68.93
C SER A 169 57.54 -35.93 -68.71
N ASP A 170 57.07 -37.18 -68.77
CA ASP A 170 55.65 -37.52 -68.56
C ASP A 170 55.22 -37.22 -67.11
N GLU A 171 56.07 -37.54 -66.14
CA GLU A 171 55.84 -37.27 -64.73
C GLU A 171 55.89 -35.76 -64.45
N LEU A 172 56.81 -35.03 -65.09
CA LEU A 172 56.87 -33.57 -65.01
C LEU A 172 55.56 -32.93 -65.51
N LEU A 173 55.05 -33.38 -66.66
CA LEU A 173 53.78 -32.89 -67.23
C LEU A 173 52.60 -33.19 -66.29
N ARG A 174 52.58 -34.39 -65.70
CA ARG A 174 51.57 -34.80 -64.73
C ARG A 174 51.59 -33.92 -63.47
N LEU A 175 52.78 -33.62 -62.94
CA LEU A 175 52.93 -32.73 -61.78
C LEU A 175 52.56 -31.28 -62.10
N ARG A 176 52.93 -30.78 -63.29
CA ARG A 176 52.50 -29.45 -63.77
C ARG A 176 50.99 -29.32 -63.87
N THR A 177 50.30 -30.37 -64.30
CA THR A 177 48.84 -30.40 -64.34
C THR A 177 48.24 -30.36 -62.92
N LYS A 178 48.85 -31.06 -61.96
CA LYS A 178 48.46 -31.01 -60.54
C LYS A 178 48.73 -29.65 -59.88
N GLU A 179 49.85 -29.01 -60.19
CA GLU A 179 50.18 -27.65 -59.73
C GLU A 179 49.10 -26.66 -60.15
N VAL A 180 48.71 -26.66 -61.43
CA VAL A 180 47.63 -25.78 -61.93
C VAL A 180 46.31 -26.07 -61.22
N LYS A 181 45.96 -27.35 -61.06
CA LYS A 181 44.73 -27.76 -60.35
C LYS A 181 44.72 -27.28 -58.90
N LEU A 182 45.80 -27.56 -58.15
CA LEU A 182 45.92 -27.17 -56.74
C LEU A 182 46.02 -25.64 -56.58
N GLY A 183 46.66 -24.94 -57.51
CA GLY A 183 46.69 -23.48 -57.55
C GLY A 183 45.27 -22.90 -57.66
N SER A 184 44.47 -23.41 -58.60
CA SER A 184 43.07 -22.97 -58.74
C SER A 184 42.21 -23.31 -57.50
N GLU A 185 42.47 -24.44 -56.84
CA GLU A 185 41.78 -24.84 -55.62
C GLU A 185 42.16 -23.94 -54.44
N PHE A 186 43.45 -23.60 -54.32
CA PHE A 186 43.96 -22.69 -53.29
C PHE A 186 43.40 -21.28 -53.44
N ASP A 187 43.35 -20.74 -54.66
CA ASP A 187 42.79 -19.41 -54.93
C ASP A 187 41.32 -19.31 -54.50
N VAL A 188 40.53 -20.37 -54.73
CA VAL A 188 39.13 -20.45 -54.28
C VAL A 188 39.02 -20.52 -52.76
N MET A 189 39.97 -21.17 -52.09
CA MET A 189 39.98 -21.34 -50.63
C MET A 189 40.63 -20.18 -49.87
N ALA A 190 41.19 -19.18 -50.57
CA ALA A 190 41.86 -18.05 -49.95
C ALA A 190 40.93 -17.32 -48.97
N VAL A 191 41.32 -17.32 -47.70
CA VAL A 191 40.54 -16.68 -46.62
C VAL A 191 41.08 -15.27 -46.36
N SER A 192 40.19 -14.29 -46.31
CA SER A 192 40.50 -12.90 -45.91
C SER A 192 41.08 -12.85 -44.48
N ASP A 193 41.91 -11.86 -44.19
CA ASP A 193 42.54 -11.66 -42.88
C ASP A 193 41.48 -11.37 -41.79
N PHE A 194 41.39 -12.26 -40.80
CA PHE A 194 40.44 -12.21 -39.67
C PHE A 194 41.13 -11.89 -38.33
N SER A 195 42.21 -11.12 -38.36
CA SER A 195 42.83 -10.56 -37.15
C SER A 195 41.81 -9.85 -36.26
N VAL A 196 42.02 -9.89 -34.93
CA VAL A 196 41.07 -9.42 -33.91
C VAL A 196 40.59 -7.97 -34.16
N GLY A 197 41.48 -7.08 -34.62
CA GLY A 197 41.14 -5.67 -34.90
C GLY A 197 40.25 -5.44 -36.15
N LYS A 198 39.99 -6.49 -36.95
CA LYS A 198 39.09 -6.45 -38.11
C LYS A 198 37.77 -7.18 -37.85
N LEU A 199 37.56 -7.68 -36.64
CA LEU A 199 36.29 -8.28 -36.23
C LEU A 199 35.30 -7.16 -35.92
N ASP A 200 34.07 -7.32 -36.42
CA ASP A 200 32.96 -6.42 -36.12
C ASP A 200 32.47 -6.67 -34.69
N LEU A 201 33.26 -6.25 -33.72
CA LEU A 201 32.97 -6.44 -32.30
C LEU A 201 31.82 -5.52 -31.88
N PRO A 202 30.86 -6.02 -31.09
CA PRO A 202 29.81 -5.19 -30.53
C PRO A 202 30.40 -4.07 -29.67
N GLN A 203 29.98 -2.82 -29.89
CA GLN A 203 30.36 -1.72 -29.03
C GLN A 203 29.66 -1.85 -27.67
N ILE A 204 30.46 -1.89 -26.61
CA ILE A 204 29.98 -1.72 -25.24
C ILE A 204 30.00 -0.22 -24.91
N SER A 205 28.85 0.44 -25.03
CA SER A 205 28.70 1.77 -24.42
C SER A 205 28.54 1.58 -22.91
N GLU A 206 29.37 2.28 -22.14
CA GLU A 206 29.34 2.29 -20.68
C GLU A 206 28.23 3.22 -20.13
N ASP A 207 27.27 3.61 -20.98
CA ASP A 207 26.09 4.41 -20.64
C ASP A 207 25.07 3.59 -19.81
N LEU A 208 25.51 3.08 -18.67
CA LEU A 208 24.60 2.75 -17.58
C LEU A 208 24.37 4.05 -16.81
N PRO A 209 23.13 4.57 -16.69
CA PRO A 209 22.93 5.77 -15.89
C PRO A 209 23.16 5.40 -14.42
N ASP A 210 24.24 5.90 -13.84
CA ASP A 210 24.55 5.83 -12.39
C ASP A 210 23.36 6.29 -11.53
N ASP A 211 22.50 7.14 -12.09
CA ASP A 211 21.29 7.68 -11.47
C ASP A 211 20.21 6.63 -11.14
N PHE A 212 20.19 5.46 -11.78
CA PHE A 212 19.17 4.43 -11.48
C PHE A 212 19.45 3.66 -10.19
N VAL A 213 20.71 3.57 -9.76
CA VAL A 213 21.11 2.83 -8.55
C VAL A 213 20.94 3.70 -7.30
N ALA A 214 21.07 5.02 -7.42
CA ALA A 214 20.96 5.96 -6.30
C ALA A 214 19.51 6.18 -5.79
N LYS A 215 18.48 5.73 -6.52
CA LYS A 215 17.07 6.02 -6.22
C LYS A 215 16.27 4.84 -5.66
N ILE A 216 16.92 3.80 -5.15
CA ILE A 216 16.27 2.84 -4.26
C ILE A 216 16.24 3.48 -2.86
N PRO A 217 15.08 3.88 -2.31
CA PRO A 217 15.02 4.24 -0.91
C PRO A 217 15.33 2.95 -0.13
N SER A 218 16.47 2.92 0.56
CA SER A 218 16.77 1.88 1.54
C SER A 218 15.67 1.90 2.60
N ALA A 219 14.66 1.05 2.45
CA ALA A 219 13.59 0.84 3.43
C ALA A 219 14.06 -0.03 4.61
N ALA A 220 15.35 0.04 4.97
CA ALA A 220 15.96 -0.84 5.96
C ALA A 220 16.30 -0.16 7.29
N ASP A 221 16.22 1.18 7.42
CA ASP A 221 16.79 1.86 8.59
C ASP A 221 15.81 2.57 9.54
N ASP A 222 14.48 2.42 9.40
CA ASP A 222 13.54 3.15 10.27
C ASP A 222 12.51 2.28 11.00
N LEU A 223 12.95 1.12 11.51
CA LEU A 223 12.14 0.31 12.41
C LEU A 223 12.90 -0.17 13.64
N THR A 224 13.71 0.69 14.27
CA THR A 224 14.17 0.45 15.64
C THR A 224 14.26 1.75 16.43
N LYS A 225 13.15 2.14 17.09
CA LYS A 225 13.08 2.74 18.44
C LYS A 225 11.76 3.47 18.64
N CYS A 226 10.90 2.89 19.49
CA CYS A 226 9.92 3.47 20.42
C CYS A 226 8.92 2.34 20.75
N SER A 227 8.67 1.84 21.96
CA SER A 227 9.08 2.10 23.35
C SER A 227 8.59 0.86 24.12
N GLY A 228 9.36 0.22 25.02
CA GLY A 228 9.31 0.56 26.45
C GLY A 228 7.92 0.31 27.07
N GLY A 229 7.69 -0.90 27.61
CA GLY A 229 6.45 -1.23 28.31
C GLY A 229 6.38 -2.68 28.76
N GLN A 230 7.17 -3.03 29.77
CA GLN A 230 7.08 -4.28 30.54
C GLN A 230 5.85 -4.19 31.45
N PHE A 231 4.90 -5.12 31.31
CA PHE A 231 3.90 -5.40 32.34
C PHE A 231 3.95 -6.89 32.67
N GLU A 232 4.47 -7.16 33.86
CA GLU A 232 4.33 -8.42 34.57
C GLU A 232 2.89 -8.57 35.07
N ASP A 233 2.42 -9.81 35.00
CA ASP A 233 1.54 -10.53 35.92
C ASP A 233 0.27 -9.85 36.45
N SER A 234 -0.87 -10.42 36.05
CA SER A 234 -1.94 -10.68 37.02
C SER A 234 -2.83 -11.83 36.54
N GLU A 235 -2.49 -13.03 37.01
CA GLU A 235 -3.37 -14.19 37.07
C GLU A 235 -4.51 -13.86 38.04
N PHE A 236 -5.76 -13.80 37.54
CA PHE A 236 -6.94 -13.80 38.39
C PHE A 236 -7.67 -15.13 38.20
N GLY A 237 -7.54 -15.97 39.22
CA GLY A 237 -8.40 -17.13 39.42
C GLY A 237 -9.85 -16.68 39.58
N ILE A 238 -10.74 -17.45 38.97
CA ILE A 238 -12.18 -17.32 39.15
C ILE A 238 -12.55 -18.38 40.18
N GLU A 239 -12.91 -17.92 41.38
CA GLU A 239 -13.60 -18.71 42.39
C GLU A 239 -14.87 -17.92 42.74
N GLU A 240 -16.00 -18.34 42.17
CA GLU A 240 -17.29 -18.58 42.85
C GLU A 240 -18.27 -19.30 41.89
#